data_AF-A0A7C0VYB0-F1
#
_entry.id   AF-A0A7C0VYB0-F1
#
_cell.length_a   1.000
_cell.length_b   1.000
_cell.length_c   1.000
_cell.angle_alpha   90.00
_cell.angle_beta   90.00
_cell.angle_gamma   90.00
#
_symmetry.space_group_name_H-M   'P 1'
#
loop_
_entity.id
_entity.type
_entity.pdbx_description
1 polymer ?
#
loop_
_entity_poly.entity_id
_entity_poly.type
_entity_poly.pdbx_seq_one_letter_code
_entity_poly.pdbx_strand_id
1 'polypeptide(L)'
;MKEKKPFIKKIKTEKNYYIYDVNTNNILRVNKIVWELIDFVYEFSREEILNKWKSKYKKDIIIKALNNIYHYHEKENLFSPHRPKDIKISFSEAEIIRMLNTSLKQLTLEATQQCNLRCFYCVYSGKFQSERTHATKAIDLNNAKRAIDYYLAHSQENDRPTITFYGGE
;
A
#
# COMPACT_ATOMS: atom_id res chain seq x y z
N MET A 1 -19.89 -10.81 -15.63
CA MET A 1 -20.19 -9.39 -15.94
C MET A 1 -18.88 -8.70 -16.31
N LYS A 2 -18.79 -8.04 -17.47
CA LYS A 2 -17.61 -7.19 -17.78
C LYS A 2 -17.57 -6.06 -16.75
N GLU A 3 -16.42 -5.85 -16.12
CA GLU A 3 -16.21 -4.74 -15.19
C GLU A 3 -16.31 -3.44 -15.99
N LYS A 4 -17.37 -2.66 -15.76
CA LYS A 4 -17.73 -1.51 -16.60
C LYS A 4 -17.03 -0.21 -16.19
N LYS A 5 -16.15 -0.23 -15.18
CA LYS A 5 -15.51 0.97 -14.63
C LYS A 5 -14.04 0.76 -14.34
N PRO A 6 -13.20 1.78 -14.59
CA PRO A 6 -11.77 1.73 -14.26
C PRO A 6 -11.56 1.45 -12.77
N PHE A 7 -10.48 0.75 -12.40
CA PHE A 7 -10.14 0.53 -10.98
C PHE A 7 -9.33 1.69 -10.42
N ILE A 8 -10.04 2.76 -10.08
CA ILE A 8 -9.40 4.00 -9.69
C ILE A 8 -10.07 4.63 -8.47
N LYS A 9 -9.31 5.48 -7.77
CA LYS A 9 -9.83 6.44 -6.80
C LYS A 9 -9.56 7.86 -7.27
N LYS A 10 -10.62 8.64 -7.46
CA LYS A 10 -10.53 10.05 -7.79
C LYS A 10 -10.27 10.88 -6.54
N ILE A 11 -9.27 11.75 -6.60
CA ILE A 11 -8.90 12.67 -5.52
C ILE A 11 -8.94 14.10 -6.09
N LYS A 12 -9.46 15.04 -5.31
CA LYS A 12 -9.53 16.45 -5.70
C LYS A 12 -9.01 17.30 -4.55
N THR A 13 -8.16 18.26 -4.90
CA THR A 13 -7.71 19.34 -4.03
C THR A 13 -8.34 20.65 -4.51
N GLU A 14 -8.09 21.76 -3.82
CA GLU A 14 -8.56 23.08 -4.26
C GLU A 14 -8.07 23.44 -5.67
N LYS A 15 -6.82 23.08 -6.00
CA LYS A 15 -6.15 23.51 -7.23
C LYS A 15 -6.07 22.42 -8.30
N ASN A 16 -6.09 21.15 -7.91
CA ASN A 16 -5.69 20.04 -8.79
C ASN A 16 -6.61 18.83 -8.69
N TYR A 17 -6.60 18.04 -9.76
CA TYR A 17 -7.33 16.78 -9.91
C TYR A 17 -6.33 15.64 -10.02
N TYR A 18 -6.59 14.55 -9.28
CA TYR A 18 -5.75 13.37 -9.27
C TYR A 18 -6.57 12.10 -9.42
N ILE A 19 -5.93 11.08 -9.97
CA ILE A 19 -6.45 9.72 -10.06
C ILE A 19 -5.39 8.80 -9.45
N TYR A 20 -5.74 8.09 -8.39
CA TYR A 20 -5.00 6.92 -7.95
C TYR A 20 -5.47 5.73 -8.77
N ASP A 21 -4.56 5.15 -9.54
CA ASP A 21 -4.78 3.95 -10.33
C ASP A 21 -4.37 2.71 -9.55
N VAL A 22 -5.34 1.85 -9.24
CA VAL A 22 -5.12 0.73 -8.31
C VAL A 22 -4.24 -0.35 -8.92
N ASN A 23 -4.39 -0.62 -10.21
CA ASN A 23 -3.69 -1.72 -10.88
C ASN A 23 -2.20 -1.42 -11.06
N THR A 24 -1.84 -0.15 -11.26
CA THR A 24 -0.44 0.27 -11.42
C THR A 24 0.16 0.90 -10.17
N ASN A 25 -0.63 1.09 -9.11
CA ASN A 25 -0.24 1.75 -7.86
C ASN A 25 0.32 3.18 -8.04
N ASN A 26 -0.19 3.91 -9.05
CA ASN A 26 0.27 5.26 -9.39
C ASN A 26 -0.74 6.33 -8.98
N ILE A 27 -0.25 7.50 -8.54
CA ILE A 27 -1.07 8.70 -8.35
C ILE A 27 -0.76 9.69 -9.47
N LEU A 28 -1.72 9.90 -10.36
CA LEU A 28 -1.58 10.75 -11.54
C LEU A 28 -2.26 12.08 -11.33
N ARG A 29 -1.55 13.19 -11.53
CA ARG A 29 -2.19 14.50 -11.72
C ARG A 29 -2.75 14.56 -13.12
N VAL A 30 -4.04 14.85 -13.23
CA VAL A 30 -4.75 14.88 -14.52
C VAL A 30 -5.47 16.21 -14.73
N ASN A 31 -5.75 16.51 -15.99
CA ASN A 31 -6.61 17.64 -16.32
C ASN A 31 -8.06 17.34 -15.87
N LYS A 32 -8.80 18.40 -15.51
CA LYS A 32 -10.20 18.30 -15.07
C LYS A 32 -11.07 17.47 -16.02
N ILE A 33 -10.90 17.66 -17.33
CA ILE A 33 -11.67 16.91 -18.33
C ILE A 33 -11.39 15.39 -18.26
N VAL A 34 -10.13 14.97 -18.09
CA VAL A 34 -9.79 13.54 -17.95
C VAL A 34 -10.43 12.98 -16.68
N TRP A 35 -10.33 13.71 -15.56
CA TRP A 35 -10.93 13.36 -14.28
C TRP A 35 -12.46 13.19 -14.33
N GLU A 36 -13.12 13.97 -15.19
CA GLU A 36 -14.56 13.92 -15.39
C GLU A 36 -14.99 12.83 -16.38
N LEU A 37 -14.21 12.57 -17.42
CA LEU A 37 -14.54 11.58 -18.46
C LEU A 37 -14.20 10.14 -18.08
N ILE A 38 -13.20 9.93 -17.23
CA ILE A 38 -12.60 8.60 -17.01
C ILE A 38 -13.58 7.53 -16.55
N ASP A 39 -14.62 7.89 -15.78
CA ASP A 39 -15.60 6.92 -15.26
C ASP A 39 -16.48 6.30 -16.35
N PHE A 40 -16.49 6.89 -17.55
CA PHE A 40 -17.41 6.55 -18.63
C PHE A 40 -16.76 5.70 -19.73
N VAL A 41 -15.42 5.57 -19.74
CA VAL A 41 -14.68 5.03 -20.91
C VAL A 41 -14.85 3.53 -21.16
N TYR A 42 -15.39 2.79 -20.19
CA TYR A 42 -15.73 1.36 -20.31
C TYR A 42 -17.24 1.10 -20.34
N GLU A 43 -18.06 2.10 -20.07
CA GLU A 43 -19.53 1.98 -20.01
C GLU A 43 -20.19 2.55 -21.27
N PHE A 44 -19.58 3.57 -21.88
CA PHE A 44 -20.11 4.30 -23.03
C PHE A 44 -19.12 4.26 -24.20
N SER A 45 -19.66 4.24 -25.41
CA SER A 45 -18.90 4.46 -26.64
C SER A 45 -18.35 5.90 -26.70
N ARG A 46 -17.34 6.11 -27.55
CA ARG A 46 -16.77 7.44 -27.78
C ARG A 46 -17.82 8.47 -28.21
N GLU A 47 -18.79 8.08 -29.05
CA GLU A 47 -19.85 8.96 -29.54
C GLU A 47 -20.83 9.35 -28.43
N GLU A 48 -21.22 8.40 -27.57
CA GLU A 48 -22.06 8.68 -26.40
C GLU A 48 -21.37 9.65 -25.43
N ILE A 49 -20.07 9.45 -25.18
CA ILE A 49 -19.28 10.36 -24.35
C ILE A 49 -19.21 11.76 -24.99
N LEU A 50 -18.95 11.85 -26.29
CA LEU A 50 -18.94 13.13 -27.01
C LEU A 50 -20.30 13.84 -26.89
N ASN A 51 -21.40 13.13 -27.13
CA ASN A 51 -22.74 13.68 -27.03
C ASN A 51 -23.10 14.13 -25.61
N LYS A 52 -22.65 13.38 -24.59
CA LYS A 52 -22.89 13.71 -23.18
C LYS A 52 -22.17 14.97 -22.72
N TRP A 53 -20.98 15.24 -23.27
CA TRP A 53 -20.09 16.32 -22.78
C TRP A 53 -19.98 17.53 -23.73
N LYS A 54 -20.62 17.48 -24.91
CA LYS A 54 -20.58 18.57 -25.92
C LYS A 54 -21.07 19.94 -25.43
N SER A 55 -21.95 19.98 -24.42
CA SER A 55 -22.46 21.22 -23.84
C SER A 55 -21.46 21.92 -22.91
N LYS A 56 -20.49 21.17 -22.36
CA LYS A 56 -19.51 21.67 -21.39
C LYS A 56 -18.12 21.87 -22.00
N TYR A 57 -17.75 21.04 -22.97
CA TYR A 57 -16.43 21.07 -23.60
C TYR A 57 -16.54 21.06 -25.13
N LYS A 58 -15.61 21.76 -25.79
CA LYS A 58 -15.47 21.69 -27.26
C LYS A 58 -15.12 20.26 -27.68
N LYS A 59 -15.67 19.83 -28.82
CA LYS A 59 -15.49 18.47 -29.39
C LYS A 59 -14.02 18.04 -29.42
N ASP A 60 -13.12 18.88 -29.92
CA ASP A 60 -11.70 18.55 -30.06
C ASP A 60 -11.00 18.31 -28.71
N ILE A 61 -11.42 19.02 -27.66
CA ILE A 61 -10.87 18.85 -26.31
C ILE A 61 -11.29 17.50 -25.74
N ILE A 62 -12.56 17.10 -25.94
CA ILE A 62 -13.07 15.78 -25.52
C ILE A 62 -12.33 14.67 -26.26
N ILE A 63 -12.18 14.79 -27.58
CA ILE A 63 -11.45 13.82 -28.41
C ILE A 63 -10.01 13.69 -27.93
N LYS A 64 -9.30 14.80 -27.69
CA LYS A 64 -7.93 14.79 -27.18
C LYS A 64 -7.84 14.11 -25.81
N ALA A 65 -8.78 14.40 -24.91
CA ALA A 65 -8.82 13.77 -23.59
C ALA A 65 -9.04 12.26 -23.68
N LEU A 66 -10.00 11.81 -24.50
CA LEU A 66 -10.24 10.38 -24.74
C LEU A 66 -9.03 9.69 -25.35
N ASN A 67 -8.42 10.28 -26.39
CA ASN A 67 -7.22 9.72 -27.01
C ASN A 67 -6.08 9.56 -26.00
N ASN A 68 -5.87 10.54 -25.11
CA ASN A 68 -4.89 10.42 -24.04
C ASN A 68 -5.22 9.26 -23.09
N ILE A 69 -6.48 9.12 -22.67
CA ILE A 69 -6.89 8.02 -21.77
C ILE A 69 -6.59 6.66 -22.42
N TYR A 70 -7.02 6.45 -23.67
CA TYR A 70 -6.80 5.18 -24.36
C TYR A 70 -5.31 4.93 -24.64
N HIS A 71 -4.55 5.96 -25.02
CA HIS A 71 -3.11 5.84 -25.23
C HIS A 71 -2.37 5.35 -23.97
N TYR A 72 -2.65 5.97 -22.82
CA TYR A 72 -2.03 5.56 -21.55
C TYR A 72 -2.55 4.22 -21.03
N HIS A 73 -3.79 3.86 -21.35
CA HIS A 73 -4.30 2.51 -21.08
C HIS A 73 -3.51 1.45 -21.86
N GLU A 74 -3.29 1.66 -23.15
CA GLU A 74 -2.56 0.71 -24.00
C GLU A 74 -1.07 0.65 -23.69
N LYS A 75 -0.43 1.79 -23.39
CA LYS A 75 1.03 1.87 -23.19
C LYS A 75 1.48 1.53 -21.78
N GLU A 76 0.73 1.97 -20.78
CA GLU A 76 1.16 1.94 -19.37
C GLU A 76 0.20 1.11 -18.50
N ASN A 77 -0.79 0.44 -19.10
CA ASN A 77 -1.84 -0.31 -18.40
C ASN A 77 -2.64 0.55 -17.39
N LEU A 78 -2.62 1.88 -17.56
CA LEU A 78 -3.35 2.80 -16.71
C LEU A 78 -4.86 2.68 -16.92
N PHE A 79 -5.62 2.98 -15.87
CA PHE A 79 -7.08 3.01 -15.86
C PHE A 79 -7.75 1.66 -16.16
N SER A 80 -7.02 0.55 -16.04
CA SER A 80 -7.55 -0.79 -16.27
C SER A 80 -8.77 -1.05 -15.35
N PRO A 81 -9.84 -1.69 -15.87
CA PRO A 81 -10.99 -2.04 -15.06
C PRO A 81 -10.74 -3.27 -14.19
N HIS A 82 -9.61 -3.96 -14.36
CA HIS A 82 -9.29 -5.20 -13.67
C HIS A 82 -9.43 -5.06 -12.15
N ARG A 83 -10.22 -5.95 -11.53
CA ARG A 83 -10.25 -6.15 -10.09
C ARG A 83 -9.59 -7.48 -9.71
N PRO A 84 -8.56 -7.47 -8.84
CA PRO A 84 -8.03 -8.70 -8.26
C PRO A 84 -9.13 -9.47 -7.53
N LYS A 85 -9.24 -10.78 -7.79
CA LYS A 85 -10.25 -11.66 -7.18
C LYS A 85 -9.70 -12.52 -6.05
N ASP A 86 -8.42 -12.85 -6.17
CA ASP A 86 -7.71 -13.75 -5.28
C ASP A 86 -6.39 -13.11 -4.87
N ILE A 87 -6.02 -13.29 -3.61
CA ILE A 87 -4.68 -12.98 -3.11
C ILE A 87 -3.95 -14.32 -3.02
N LYS A 88 -2.82 -14.44 -3.71
CA LYS A 88 -1.94 -15.60 -3.61
C LYS A 88 -0.62 -15.17 -2.99
N ILE A 89 -0.10 -16.00 -2.09
CA ILE A 89 1.27 -15.86 -1.62
C ILE A 89 2.17 -16.25 -2.78
N SER A 90 3.02 -15.34 -3.22
CA SER A 90 3.90 -15.54 -4.38
C SER A 90 5.10 -16.47 -4.10
N PHE A 91 5.25 -16.92 -2.85
CA PHE A 91 6.33 -17.78 -2.41
C PHE A 91 5.82 -19.20 -2.17
N SER A 92 6.58 -20.18 -2.63
CA SER A 92 6.46 -21.57 -2.22
C SER A 92 6.83 -21.73 -0.74
N GLU A 93 6.36 -22.81 -0.13
CA GLU A 93 6.74 -23.18 1.24
C GLU A 93 8.26 -23.28 1.40
N ALA A 94 8.95 -23.86 0.41
CA ALA A 94 10.41 -23.96 0.39
C ALA A 94 11.11 -22.59 0.39
N GLU A 95 10.59 -21.63 -0.36
CA GLU A 95 11.12 -20.26 -0.37
C GLU A 95 10.90 -19.56 0.98
N ILE A 96 9.73 -19.73 1.59
CA ILE A 96 9.44 -19.17 2.92
C ILE A 96 10.41 -19.76 3.95
N ILE A 97 10.60 -21.07 3.96
CA ILE A 97 11.56 -21.74 4.86
C ILE A 97 12.97 -21.22 4.64
N ARG A 98 13.41 -21.05 3.39
CA ARG A 98 14.72 -20.45 3.07
C ARG A 98 14.83 -19.03 3.63
N MET A 99 13.84 -18.18 3.37
CA MET A 99 13.83 -16.78 3.83
C MET A 99 13.86 -16.67 5.36
N LEU A 100 13.13 -17.52 6.08
CA LEU A 100 13.18 -17.57 7.54
C LEU A 100 14.56 -17.98 8.06
N ASN A 101 15.28 -18.80 7.29
CA ASN A 101 16.58 -19.31 7.70
C ASN A 101 17.78 -18.45 7.28
N THR A 102 17.62 -17.53 6.33
CA THR A 102 18.77 -16.77 5.79
C THR A 102 18.54 -15.27 5.65
N SER A 103 17.28 -14.82 5.68
CA SER A 103 16.89 -13.48 5.23
C SER A 103 16.17 -12.65 6.30
N LEU A 104 16.31 -12.97 7.60
CA LEU A 104 15.73 -12.15 8.65
C LEU A 104 16.22 -10.71 8.55
N LYS A 105 15.28 -9.76 8.46
CA LYS A 105 15.60 -8.35 8.17
C LYS A 105 15.91 -7.52 9.41
N GLN A 106 15.23 -7.77 10.53
CA GLN A 106 15.41 -6.99 11.74
C GLN A 106 15.10 -7.84 12.98
N LEU A 107 15.88 -7.64 14.04
CA LEU A 107 15.56 -8.11 15.38
C LEU A 107 15.12 -6.92 16.24
N THR A 108 13.92 -7.00 16.81
CA THR A 108 13.46 -6.04 17.82
C THR A 108 13.52 -6.69 19.20
N LEU A 109 14.37 -6.17 20.08
CA LEU A 109 14.51 -6.63 21.46
C LEU A 109 13.66 -5.75 22.38
N GLU A 110 12.64 -6.35 23.00
CA GLU A 110 11.95 -5.71 24.12
C GLU A 110 12.85 -5.75 25.36
N ALA A 111 13.52 -4.63 25.65
CA ALA A 111 14.47 -4.54 26.76
C ALA A 111 13.75 -4.65 28.10
N THR A 112 12.60 -3.99 28.23
CA THR A 112 11.73 -4.05 29.40
C THR A 112 10.28 -3.74 29.06
N GLN A 113 9.36 -4.33 29.80
CA GLN A 113 7.92 -4.03 29.77
C GLN A 113 7.55 -2.92 30.75
N GLN A 114 8.50 -2.48 31.58
CA GLN A 114 8.32 -1.39 32.51
C GLN A 114 8.38 -0.08 31.75
N CYS A 115 7.58 0.88 32.18
CA CYS A 115 7.67 2.25 31.68
C CYS A 115 7.39 3.19 32.86
N ASN A 116 8.03 4.34 32.89
CA ASN A 116 7.85 5.42 33.85
C ASN A 116 6.74 6.39 33.40
N LEU A 117 6.25 6.27 32.16
CA LEU A 117 5.10 6.99 31.61
C LEU A 117 3.88 6.10 31.45
N ARG A 118 2.69 6.71 31.36
CA ARG A 118 1.40 6.04 31.12
C ARG A 118 0.67 6.68 29.94
N CYS A 119 1.35 6.72 28.78
CA CYS A 119 0.82 7.31 27.57
C CYS A 119 -0.53 6.69 27.22
N PHE A 120 -1.55 7.53 27.07
CA PHE A 120 -2.94 7.11 26.83
C PHE A 120 -3.07 6.24 25.56
N TYR A 121 -2.29 6.56 24.53
CA TYR A 121 -2.28 5.88 23.24
C TYR A 121 -1.31 4.69 23.19
N CYS A 122 -0.64 4.35 24.30
CA CYS A 122 0.24 3.18 24.35
C CYS A 122 -0.60 1.91 24.18
N VAL A 123 -0.13 0.99 23.32
CA VAL A 123 -0.77 -0.32 23.12
C VAL A 123 -0.84 -1.12 24.43
N TYR A 124 0.11 -0.91 25.34
CA TYR A 124 0.16 -1.54 26.67
C TYR A 124 -0.54 -0.75 27.78
N SER A 125 -1.33 0.27 27.43
CA SER A 125 -2.06 1.12 28.39
C SER A 125 -3.15 0.38 29.17
N GLY A 126 -3.52 -0.84 28.78
CA GLY A 126 -4.62 -1.61 29.35
C GLY A 126 -5.99 -1.31 28.75
N LYS A 127 -6.04 -0.50 27.69
CA LYS A 127 -7.27 -0.20 26.94
C LYS A 127 -7.59 -1.20 25.84
N PHE A 128 -6.59 -1.95 25.40
CA PHE A 128 -6.71 -2.91 24.32
C PHE A 128 -6.81 -4.31 24.92
N GLN A 129 -8.00 -4.92 24.88
CA GLN A 129 -8.28 -6.18 25.58
C GLN A 129 -7.44 -7.36 25.10
N SER A 130 -7.01 -7.35 23.84
CA SER A 130 -6.18 -8.40 23.25
C SER A 130 -4.69 -8.25 23.57
N GLU A 131 -4.30 -7.21 24.29
CA GLU A 131 -2.91 -6.85 24.54
C GLU A 131 -2.56 -7.00 26.02
N ARG A 132 -1.27 -7.27 26.28
CA ARG A 132 -0.75 -7.20 27.64
C ARG A 132 -0.79 -5.76 28.18
N THR A 133 -0.65 -5.62 29.49
CA THR A 133 -0.40 -4.31 30.14
C THR A 133 1.08 -4.12 30.45
N HIS A 134 1.45 -2.97 31.02
CA HIS A 134 2.78 -2.72 31.54
C HIS A 134 3.13 -3.71 32.68
N ALA A 135 4.36 -4.18 32.72
CA ALA A 135 4.84 -5.12 33.73
C ALA A 135 6.31 -4.86 34.06
N THR A 136 6.81 -5.32 35.21
CA THR A 136 8.21 -5.13 35.63
C THR A 136 9.17 -6.18 35.04
N LYS A 137 8.85 -6.71 33.87
CA LYS A 137 9.66 -7.75 33.21
C LYS A 137 10.73 -7.08 32.36
N ALA A 138 11.98 -7.53 32.50
CA ALA A 138 13.09 -7.16 31.63
C ALA A 138 13.71 -8.41 31.02
N ILE A 139 14.26 -8.27 29.81
CA ILE A 139 15.05 -9.34 29.22
C ILE A 139 16.39 -9.43 29.96
N ASP A 140 16.81 -10.64 30.31
CA ASP A 140 18.16 -10.85 30.83
C ASP A 140 19.19 -10.91 29.69
N LEU A 141 20.45 -10.63 30.05
CA LEU A 141 21.53 -10.55 29.08
C LEU A 141 21.78 -11.86 28.32
N ASN A 142 21.56 -13.02 28.95
CA ASN A 142 21.78 -14.31 28.30
C ASN A 142 20.73 -14.55 27.22
N ASN A 143 19.46 -14.27 27.51
CA ASN A 143 18.40 -14.38 26.52
C ASN A 143 18.55 -13.34 25.39
N ALA A 144 18.98 -12.12 25.70
CA ALA A 144 19.27 -11.11 24.68
C ALA A 144 20.39 -11.56 23.73
N LYS A 145 21.50 -12.12 24.26
CA LYS A 145 22.59 -12.67 23.44
C LYS A 145 22.12 -13.83 22.56
N ARG A 146 21.36 -14.77 23.12
CA ARG A 146 20.79 -15.90 22.36
C ARG A 146 19.90 -15.44 21.21
N ALA A 147 19.10 -14.39 21.42
CA ALA A 147 18.27 -13.81 20.36
C ALA A 147 19.11 -13.15 19.27
N ILE A 148 20.20 -12.45 19.64
CA ILE A 148 21.15 -11.85 18.68
C ILE A 148 21.88 -12.95 17.89
N ASP A 149 22.38 -13.98 18.55
CA ASP A 149 23.07 -15.10 17.90
C ASP A 149 22.14 -15.79 16.90
N TYR A 150 20.88 -16.04 17.30
CA TYR A 150 19.87 -16.56 16.40
C TYR A 150 19.65 -15.63 15.21
N TYR A 151 19.46 -14.33 15.42
CA TYR A 151 19.24 -13.39 14.34
C TYR A 151 20.41 -13.34 13.34
N LEU A 152 21.64 -13.28 13.83
CA LEU A 152 22.84 -13.28 12.99
C LEU A 152 22.98 -14.58 12.19
N ALA A 153 22.65 -15.72 12.81
CA ALA A 153 22.64 -17.03 12.16
C ALA A 153 21.51 -17.23 11.14
N HIS A 154 20.59 -16.27 10.98
CA HIS A 154 19.50 -16.37 9.99
C HIS A 154 19.33 -15.07 9.17
N SER A 155 20.35 -14.21 9.13
CA SER A 155 20.33 -12.95 8.38
C SER A 155 21.52 -12.79 7.42
N GLN A 156 22.14 -13.89 6.99
CA GLN A 156 23.31 -13.88 6.10
C GLN A 156 23.04 -13.21 4.74
N GLU A 157 21.79 -13.23 4.26
CA GLU A 157 21.36 -12.56 3.03
C GLU A 157 20.79 -11.14 3.30
N ASN A 158 21.14 -10.55 4.44
CA ASN A 158 20.78 -9.19 4.77
C ASN A 158 22.00 -8.28 4.72
N ASP A 159 22.07 -7.40 3.71
CA ASP A 159 23.16 -6.43 3.55
C ASP A 159 23.23 -5.40 4.69
N ARG A 160 22.14 -5.25 5.45
CA ARG A 160 22.05 -4.30 6.57
C ARG A 160 21.35 -4.94 7.77
N PRO A 161 22.03 -5.86 8.49
CA PRO A 161 21.49 -6.42 9.73
C PRO A 161 21.19 -5.29 10.73
N THR A 162 19.97 -5.28 11.26
CA THR A 162 19.46 -4.20 12.10
C THR A 162 18.89 -4.77 13.39
N ILE A 163 19.40 -4.28 14.52
CA ILE A 163 18.89 -4.59 15.86
C ILE A 163 18.30 -3.31 16.43
N THR A 164 17.04 -3.37 16.89
CA THR A 164 16.35 -2.25 17.52
C THR A 164 15.93 -2.62 18.93
N PHE A 165 16.04 -1.68 19.86
CA PHE A 165 15.53 -1.82 21.21
C PHE A 165 14.13 -1.22 21.30
N TYR A 166 13.24 -1.92 22.00
CA TYR A 166 11.85 -1.54 22.22
C TYR A 166 11.43 -1.86 23.65
N GLY A 167 10.18 -1.54 24.00
CA GLY A 167 9.62 -1.77 25.33
C GLY A 167 9.04 -0.51 25.94
N GLY A 168 9.34 -0.27 27.20
CA GLY A 168 9.17 1.03 27.87
C GLY A 168 10.44 1.43 28.62
N GLU A 169 10.48 2.65 29.14
CA GLU A 169 11.63 3.25 29.85
C GLU A 169 11.35 3.38 31.34
#